data_AF-A0A7W0UG78-F1
#
_entry.id   AF-A0A7W0UG78-F1
#
_cell.length_a   1.000
_cell.length_b   1.000
_cell.length_c   1.000
_cell.angle_alpha   90.00
_cell.angle_beta   90.00
_cell.angle_gamma   90.00
#
_symmetry.space_group_name_H-M   'P 1'
#
loop_
_entity.id
_entity.type
_entity.pdbx_description
1 polymer ?
#
loop_
_entity_poly.entity_id
_entity_poly.type
_entity_poly.pdbx_seq_one_letter_code
_entity_poly.pdbx_strand_id
1 'polypeptide(L)'
;MRPLAASLLFVMVLAGCGDDEPEFRPFDSADPGSVRDGPPFLGLIESRDAGEHWRAISLRGDVDFHVLAAQDTSVYGFGSDFETREPRFLSSEDRGRSWKRLSPPAELTGLTIDPRDSRHIVALGEQRGYVSRDGGSRWRPLAVPAGWSPGHPS
;
A
#
# COMPACT_ATOMS: atom_id res chain seq x y z
N MET A 1 -9.52 26.66 15.78
CA MET A 1 -8.83 25.38 15.52
C MET A 1 -9.31 24.86 14.17
N ARG A 2 -8.42 24.73 13.18
CA ARG A 2 -8.77 24.22 11.84
C ARG A 2 -8.60 22.70 11.86
N PRO A 3 -9.55 21.88 11.36
CA PRO A 3 -9.32 20.46 11.19
C PRO A 3 -8.25 20.28 10.10
N LEU A 4 -7.15 19.59 10.43
CA LEU A 4 -6.18 19.13 9.45
C LEU A 4 -6.84 18.01 8.66
N ALA A 5 -7.10 18.25 7.38
CA ALA A 5 -7.43 17.22 6.42
C ALA A 5 -6.31 16.18 6.46
N ALA A 6 -6.64 14.92 6.74
CA ALA A 6 -5.76 13.82 6.40
C ALA A 6 -5.54 13.92 4.89
N SER A 7 -4.33 14.28 4.46
CA SER A 7 -3.95 14.16 3.06
C SER A 7 -4.05 12.67 2.71
N LEU A 8 -5.18 12.28 2.12
CA LEU A 8 -5.25 11.07 1.33
C LEU A 8 -4.29 11.26 0.17
N LEU A 9 -3.06 10.80 0.31
CA LEU A 9 -2.24 10.49 -0.84
C LEU A 9 -2.89 9.24 -1.47
N PHE A 10 -3.62 9.45 -2.56
CA PHE A 10 -4.20 8.39 -3.36
C PHE A 10 -3.04 7.64 -4.05
N VAL A 11 -2.49 6.62 -3.38
CA VAL A 11 -1.57 5.67 -4.02
C VAL A 11 -2.43 4.54 -4.52
N MET A 12 -2.87 4.66 -5.78
CA MET A 12 -3.69 3.66 -6.44
C MET A 12 -2.78 2.64 -7.12
N VAL A 13 -2.81 1.39 -6.67
CA VAL A 13 -2.26 0.25 -7.40
C VAL A 13 -3.40 -0.33 -8.21
N LEU A 14 -3.36 -0.14 -9.53
CA LEU A 14 -4.18 -0.94 -10.42
C LEU A 14 -3.34 -2.10 -10.94
N ALA A 15 -3.74 -3.32 -10.58
CA ALA A 15 -3.33 -4.52 -11.28
C ALA A 15 -3.93 -4.46 -12.70
N GLY A 16 -3.08 -4.39 -13.72
CA GLY A 16 -3.49 -4.66 -15.09
C GLY A 16 -3.75 -6.15 -15.25
N CYS A 17 -5.01 -6.57 -15.16
CA CYS A 17 -5.42 -7.90 -15.58
C CYS A 17 -5.59 -7.85 -17.11
N GLY A 18 -4.73 -8.55 -17.84
CA GLY A 18 -5.00 -8.84 -19.25
C GLY A 18 -6.22 -9.73 -19.33
N ASP A 19 -7.16 -9.38 -20.20
CA ASP A 19 -7.57 -10.17 -21.37
C ASP A 19 -8.72 -9.43 -22.09
N ASP A 20 -8.78 -9.60 -23.41
CA ASP A 20 -9.54 -8.88 -24.43
C ASP A 20 -11.03 -8.52 -24.13
N GLU A 21 -11.41 -7.26 -24.36
CA GLU A 21 -12.61 -6.78 -25.12
C GLU A 21 -12.68 -5.23 -25.12
N PRO A 22 -13.28 -4.59 -26.15
CA PRO A 22 -13.10 -3.19 -26.48
C PRO A 22 -14.15 -2.26 -25.84
N GLU A 23 -13.78 -0.98 -25.80
CA GLU A 23 -14.60 0.20 -25.49
C GLU A 23 -14.97 0.48 -24.02
N PHE A 24 -13.99 1.07 -23.32
CA PHE A 24 -14.27 2.29 -22.57
C PHE A 24 -13.08 3.26 -22.67
N ARG A 25 -13.32 4.48 -23.19
CA ARG A 25 -12.36 5.60 -23.19
C ARG A 25 -13.08 6.83 -22.61
N PRO A 26 -12.43 7.59 -21.71
CA PRO A 26 -11.34 8.45 -22.15
C PRO A 26 -10.07 8.33 -21.29
N PHE A 27 -8.97 7.95 -21.95
CA PHE A 27 -7.59 8.18 -21.53
C PHE A 27 -6.84 8.75 -22.74
N ASP A 28 -7.05 10.04 -23.02
CA ASP A 28 -6.11 10.86 -23.80
C ASP A 28 -5.18 11.55 -22.79
N SER A 29 -3.88 11.73 -23.00
CA SER A 29 -3.08 11.73 -24.23
C SER A 29 -1.66 11.25 -23.96
N ALA A 30 -1.00 10.78 -25.02
CA ALA A 30 0.34 10.19 -25.04
C ALA A 30 1.46 11.10 -24.47
N ASP A 31 2.23 10.54 -23.53
CA ASP A 31 3.51 11.09 -23.05
C ASP A 31 4.57 9.96 -23.06
N PRO A 32 5.82 10.18 -23.54
CA PRO A 32 6.84 9.15 -23.57
C PRO A 32 7.33 8.89 -22.13
N GLY A 33 6.92 7.75 -21.57
CA GLY A 33 7.11 7.43 -20.15
C GLY A 33 5.88 6.79 -19.51
N SER A 34 4.77 6.71 -20.26
CA SER A 34 3.54 6.10 -19.78
C SER A 34 3.78 4.69 -19.20
N VAL A 35 3.17 4.44 -18.05
CA VAL A 35 3.23 3.18 -17.31
C VAL A 35 2.64 2.00 -18.12
N ARG A 36 2.02 2.29 -19.27
CA ARG A 36 1.24 1.37 -20.13
C ARG A 36 2.06 0.25 -20.77
N ASP A 37 3.32 0.48 -21.10
CA ASP A 37 4.18 -0.50 -21.79
C ASP A 37 5.19 -1.19 -20.85
N GLY A 38 4.79 -1.38 -19.58
CA GLY A 38 5.66 -1.91 -18.53
C GLY A 38 5.41 -3.38 -18.16
N PRO A 39 6.29 -3.97 -17.34
CA PRO A 39 5.96 -5.21 -16.66
C PRO A 39 4.65 -5.07 -15.86
N PRO A 40 3.90 -6.15 -15.65
CA PRO A 40 2.55 -6.10 -15.05
C PRO A 40 2.55 -5.52 -13.63
N PHE A 41 3.70 -5.61 -12.94
CA PHE A 41 3.85 -5.10 -11.58
C PHE A 41 4.47 -3.69 -11.64
N LEU A 42 3.73 -2.70 -11.15
CA LEU A 42 4.12 -1.30 -11.28
C LEU A 42 5.08 -0.84 -10.17
N GLY A 43 5.22 -1.63 -9.10
CA GLY A 43 5.96 -1.22 -7.91
C GLY A 43 5.33 0.00 -7.25
N LEU A 44 6.17 0.94 -6.79
CA LEU A 44 5.71 2.24 -6.31
C LEU A 44 5.74 3.27 -7.45
N ILE A 45 4.58 3.85 -7.73
CA ILE A 45 4.41 4.98 -8.64
C ILE A 45 3.88 6.20 -7.88
N GLU A 46 4.20 7.41 -8.36
CA GLU A 46 3.74 8.67 -7.77
C GLU A 46 3.17 9.58 -8.85
N SER A 47 2.07 10.27 -8.52
CA SER A 47 1.59 11.45 -9.24
C SER A 47 1.69 12.67 -8.33
N ARG A 48 1.90 13.85 -8.92
CA ARG A 48 1.94 15.15 -8.23
C ARG A 48 0.95 16.17 -8.79
N ASP A 49 0.13 15.75 -9.72
CA ASP A 49 -0.79 16.54 -10.53
C ASP A 49 -2.17 15.87 -10.55
N ALA A 50 -2.63 15.45 -9.36
CA ALA A 50 -3.96 14.86 -9.17
C ALA A 50 -4.24 13.60 -10.02
N GLY A 51 -3.20 12.87 -10.41
CA GLY A 51 -3.31 11.63 -11.18
C GLY A 51 -3.25 11.81 -12.70
N GLU A 52 -2.96 13.01 -13.20
CA GLU A 52 -2.78 13.26 -14.63
C GLU A 52 -1.54 12.55 -15.19
N HIS A 53 -0.40 12.68 -14.49
CA HIS A 53 0.85 12.01 -14.86
C HIS A 53 1.38 11.15 -13.72
N TRP A 54 1.91 9.98 -14.08
CA TRP A 54 2.44 9.00 -13.14
C TRP A 54 3.87 8.68 -13.50
N ARG A 55 4.73 8.62 -12.49
CA ARG A 55 6.13 8.20 -12.63
C ARG A 55 6.44 7.03 -11.72
N ALA A 56 7.24 6.09 -12.23
CA ALA A 56 7.81 5.04 -11.41
C ALA A 56 8.85 5.61 -10.44
N ILE A 57 8.78 5.19 -9.19
CA ILE A 57 9.74 5.54 -8.14
C ILE A 57 10.69 4.38 -7.89
N SER A 58 10.16 3.16 -7.73
CA SER A 58 10.95 1.96 -7.44
C SER A 58 10.15 0.67 -7.65
N LEU A 59 10.84 -0.48 -7.61
CA LEU A 59 10.26 -1.83 -7.61
C LEU A 59 9.37 -2.17 -8.81
N ARG A 60 9.52 -1.43 -9.92
CA ARG A 60 8.79 -1.71 -11.16
C ARG A 60 9.23 -3.05 -11.72
N GLY A 61 8.28 -3.96 -11.89
CA GLY A 61 8.49 -5.34 -12.30
C GLY A 61 8.79 -6.30 -11.14
N ASP A 62 9.07 -5.79 -9.93
CA ASP A 62 9.54 -6.62 -8.81
C ASP A 62 8.42 -6.94 -7.82
N VAL A 63 7.61 -5.94 -7.44
CA VAL A 63 6.61 -6.07 -6.36
C VAL A 63 5.26 -5.53 -6.81
N ASP A 64 4.21 -6.32 -6.58
CA ASP A 64 2.82 -5.90 -6.68
C ASP A 64 2.28 -5.59 -5.28
N PHE A 65 2.12 -4.30 -4.98
CA PHE A 65 1.61 -3.88 -3.68
C PHE A 65 0.08 -3.91 -3.63
N HIS A 66 -0.48 -4.75 -2.77
CA HIS A 66 -1.95 -4.79 -2.54
C HIS A 66 -2.40 -3.79 -1.49
N VAL A 67 -1.49 -3.40 -0.59
CA VAL A 67 -1.73 -2.44 0.46
C VAL A 67 -0.56 -1.46 0.50
N LEU A 68 -0.84 -0.16 0.44
CA LEU A 68 0.15 0.89 0.62
C LEU A 68 -0.39 1.96 1.57
N ALA A 69 0.47 2.42 2.47
CA ALA A 69 0.22 3.58 3.31
C ALA A 69 1.46 4.48 3.27
N ALA A 70 1.24 5.78 3.17
CA ALA A 70 2.32 6.77 3.14
C ALA A 70 1.99 7.95 4.07
N GLN A 71 3.02 8.46 4.74
CA GLN A 71 2.97 9.66 5.56
C GLN A 71 4.35 10.34 5.49
N ASP A 72 4.39 11.59 5.05
CA ASP A 72 5.60 12.37 4.84
C ASP A 72 6.67 11.64 4.00
N THR A 73 7.73 11.13 4.62
CA THR A 73 8.77 10.34 3.96
C THR A 73 8.64 8.84 4.19
N SER A 74 7.78 8.43 5.13
CA SER A 74 7.55 7.04 5.45
C SER A 74 6.53 6.41 4.49
N VAL A 75 6.88 5.24 3.96
CA VAL A 75 5.98 4.42 3.15
C VAL A 75 6.04 3.00 3.66
N TYR A 76 4.89 2.37 3.85
CA TYR A 76 4.78 0.95 4.16
C TYR A 76 3.93 0.29 3.10
N GLY A 77 4.39 -0.86 2.60
CA GLY A 77 3.72 -1.62 1.57
C GLY A 77 3.68 -3.11 1.89
N PHE A 78 2.52 -3.73 1.68
CA PHE A 78 2.35 -5.17 1.69
C PHE A 78 1.91 -5.62 0.29
N GLY A 79 2.53 -6.67 -0.22
CA GLY A 79 2.35 -7.14 -1.58
C GLY A 79 3.01 -8.48 -1.83
N SER A 80 3.26 -8.82 -3.09
CA SER A 80 3.92 -10.06 -3.50
C SER A 80 5.07 -9.80 -4.47
N ASP A 81 6.08 -10.67 -4.42
CA ASP A 81 7.16 -10.70 -5.40
C ASP A 81 6.65 -11.24 -6.75
N PHE A 82 7.13 -10.68 -7.86
CA PHE A 82 6.72 -11.11 -9.20
C PHE A 82 7.11 -12.55 -9.52
N GLU A 83 8.35 -12.92 -9.21
CA GLU A 83 8.91 -14.22 -9.58
C GLU A 83 8.48 -15.30 -8.60
N THR A 84 8.64 -15.05 -7.30
CA THR A 84 8.41 -16.09 -6.28
C THR A 84 6.98 -16.15 -5.78
N ARG A 85 6.20 -15.09 -6.01
CA ARG A 85 4.86 -14.89 -5.42
C ARG A 85 4.83 -14.88 -3.90
N GLU A 86 5.99 -14.81 -3.24
CA GLU A 86 6.08 -14.73 -1.79
C GLU A 86 5.64 -13.34 -1.30
N PRO A 87 4.98 -13.28 -0.12
CA PRO A 87 4.57 -12.01 0.45
C PRO A 87 5.77 -11.11 0.77
N ARG A 88 5.61 -9.81 0.52
CA ARG A 88 6.60 -8.76 0.79
C ARG A 88 5.96 -7.72 1.68
N PHE A 89 6.47 -7.59 2.89
CA PHE A 89 6.18 -6.44 3.73
C PHE A 89 7.41 -5.54 3.77
N LEU A 90 7.27 -4.32 3.28
CA LEU A 90 8.37 -3.38 3.06
C LEU A 90 8.08 -2.06 3.74
N SER A 91 9.12 -1.45 4.32
CA SER A 91 9.08 -0.08 4.84
C SER A 91 10.16 0.76 4.20
N SER A 92 9.86 2.02 3.96
CA SER A 92 10.78 3.04 3.49
C SER A 92 10.68 4.27 4.38
N GLU A 93 11.81 4.96 4.55
CA GLU A 93 11.90 6.25 5.25
C GLU A 93 12.27 7.40 4.30
N ASP A 94 12.41 7.12 2.99
CA ASP A 94 12.92 8.05 1.97
C ASP A 94 11.99 8.23 0.76
N ARG A 95 10.66 8.11 0.99
CA ARG A 95 9.59 8.15 -0.01
C ARG A 95 9.62 6.98 -0.99
N GLY A 96 10.01 5.80 -0.53
CA GLY A 96 10.02 4.57 -1.32
C GLY A 96 11.13 4.54 -2.35
N ARG A 97 12.25 5.23 -2.13
CA ARG A 97 13.44 5.11 -2.99
C ARG A 97 14.30 3.93 -2.57
N SER A 98 14.35 3.64 -1.27
CA SER A 98 14.95 2.45 -0.69
C SER A 98 13.98 1.77 0.28
N TRP A 99 14.13 0.46 0.43
CA TRP A 99 13.19 -0.37 1.17
C TRP A 99 13.91 -1.32 2.11
N LYS A 100 13.35 -1.45 3.32
CA LYS A 100 13.70 -2.46 4.30
C LYS A 100 12.60 -3.51 4.34
N ARG A 101 12.99 -4.78 4.33
CA ARG A 101 12.06 -5.90 4.54
C ARG A 101 11.69 -6.01 6.02
N LEU A 102 10.40 -6.15 6.28
CA LEU A 102 9.83 -6.36 7.59
C LEU A 102 9.16 -7.73 7.65
N SER A 103 8.93 -8.22 8.88
CA SER A 103 8.15 -9.43 9.14
C SER A 103 6.75 -9.02 9.56
N PRO A 104 5.72 -9.30 8.74
CA PRO A 104 4.35 -8.98 9.10
C PRO A 104 3.85 -9.96 10.18
N PRO A 105 2.86 -9.56 11.00
CA PRO A 105 2.31 -10.43 12.05
C PRO A 105 1.38 -11.52 11.52
N ALA A 106 0.88 -11.35 10.29
CA ALA A 106 0.00 -12.25 9.54
C ALA A 106 -0.03 -11.77 8.08
N GLU A 107 -0.76 -12.45 7.20
CA GLU A 107 -1.16 -11.83 5.93
C GLU A 107 -2.06 -10.63 6.20
N LEU A 108 -1.72 -9.50 5.57
CA LEU A 108 -2.35 -8.22 5.86
C LEU A 108 -3.32 -7.85 4.74
N THR A 109 -4.53 -7.46 5.13
CA THR A 109 -5.58 -6.95 4.23
C THR A 109 -5.70 -5.43 4.29
N GLY A 110 -5.07 -4.79 5.29
CA GLY A 110 -5.07 -3.34 5.43
C GLY A 110 -3.97 -2.84 6.36
N LEU A 111 -3.58 -1.59 6.17
CA LEU A 111 -2.56 -0.91 6.96
C LEU A 111 -2.86 0.59 7.02
N THR A 112 -2.61 1.20 8.18
CA THR A 112 -2.63 2.65 8.34
C THR A 112 -1.49 3.12 9.25
N ILE A 113 -1.09 4.38 9.08
CA ILE A 113 -0.02 5.04 9.80
C ILE A 113 -0.64 6.14 10.66
N ASP A 114 -0.24 6.25 11.92
CA ASP A 114 -0.62 7.37 12.77
C ASP A 114 -0.08 8.68 12.17
N PRO A 115 -0.94 9.66 11.83
CA PRO A 115 -0.50 10.91 11.20
C PRO A 115 0.40 11.77 12.11
N ARG A 116 0.56 11.42 13.39
CA ARG A 116 1.43 12.11 14.34
C ARG A 116 2.74 11.36 14.63
N ASP A 117 2.83 10.09 14.24
CA ASP A 117 4.01 9.25 14.49
C ASP A 117 4.11 8.15 13.42
N SER A 118 5.05 8.30 12.48
CA SER A 118 5.23 7.38 11.36
C SER A 118 5.67 5.97 11.76
N ARG A 119 6.09 5.78 13.01
CA ARG A 119 6.46 4.47 13.57
C ARG A 119 5.29 3.79 14.27
N HIS A 120 4.19 4.50 14.51
CA HIS A 120 2.97 3.94 15.07
C HIS A 120 2.04 3.54 13.93
N ILE A 121 1.93 2.23 13.69
CA ILE A 121 1.17 1.67 12.57
C ILE A 121 0.17 0.64 13.07
N VAL A 122 -1.00 0.61 12.43
CA VAL A 122 -2.06 -0.36 12.70
C VAL A 122 -2.29 -1.17 11.43
N ALA A 123 -2.28 -2.50 11.57
CA ALA A 123 -2.49 -3.43 10.48
C ALA A 123 -3.72 -4.30 10.75
N LEU A 124 -4.42 -4.68 9.69
CA LEU A 124 -5.50 -5.65 9.71
C LEU A 124 -5.01 -6.94 9.06
N GLY A 125 -5.08 -8.04 9.79
CA GLY A 125 -5.04 -9.37 9.20
C GLY A 125 -6.45 -9.98 9.16
N GLU A 126 -6.58 -11.15 8.56
CA GLU A 126 -7.89 -11.80 8.37
C GLU A 126 -8.66 -12.04 9.68
N GLN A 127 -7.95 -12.43 10.73
CA GLN A 127 -8.56 -12.84 11.99
C GLN A 127 -8.66 -11.70 13.02
N ARG A 128 -7.71 -10.75 12.97
CA ARG A 128 -7.64 -9.64 13.94
C ARG A 128 -6.74 -8.50 13.48
N GLY A 129 -6.87 -7.36 14.15
CA GLY A 129 -5.96 -6.24 13.99
C GLY A 129 -4.71 -6.35 14.89
N TYR A 130 -3.66 -5.66 14.47
CA TYR A 130 -2.36 -5.57 15.15
C TYR A 130 -1.89 -4.11 15.20
N VAL A 131 -1.08 -3.79 16.19
CA VAL A 131 -0.42 -2.49 16.33
C VAL A 131 1.08 -2.66 16.52
N SER A 132 1.85 -1.80 15.87
CA SER A 132 3.28 -1.62 16.09
C SER A 132 3.55 -0.16 16.46
N ARG A 133 4.49 0.07 17.38
CA ARG A 133 4.96 1.40 17.80
C ARG A 133 6.44 1.63 17.45
N ASP A 134 7.00 0.74 16.65
CA ASP A 134 8.41 0.71 16.28
C ASP A 134 8.64 0.46 14.79
N GLY A 135 7.73 0.99 13.97
CA GLY A 135 7.82 0.95 12.52
C GLY A 135 7.69 -0.46 11.95
N GLY A 136 6.85 -1.29 12.57
CA GLY A 136 6.60 -2.67 12.12
C GLY A 136 7.68 -3.68 12.48
N SER A 137 8.64 -3.30 13.34
CA SER A 137 9.66 -4.23 13.85
C SER A 137 9.07 -5.24 14.85
N ARG A 138 8.08 -4.81 15.64
CA ARG A 138 7.36 -5.65 16.59
C ARG A 138 5.87 -5.33 16.55
N TRP A 139 5.08 -6.37 16.72
CA TRP A 139 3.62 -6.30 16.64
C TRP A 139 2.97 -6.80 17.92
N ARG A 140 1.87 -6.17 18.29
CA ARG A 140 0.98 -6.62 19.36
C ARG A 140 -0.43 -6.78 18.80
N PRO A 141 -1.15 -7.84 19.13
CA PRO A 141 -2.55 -7.94 18.77
C PRO A 141 -3.35 -6.79 19.39
N LEU A 142 -4.28 -6.22 18.63
CA LEU A 142 -5.26 -5.31 19.18
C LEU A 142 -6.19 -6.09 20.12
N ALA A 143 -6.44 -5.50 21.28
CA ALA A 143 -7.41 -6.04 22.22
C ALA A 143 -8.81 -5.84 21.65
N VAL A 144 -9.58 -6.92 21.57
CA VAL A 144 -11.03 -6.82 21.43
C VAL A 144 -11.60 -6.55 22.83
N PRO A 145 -12.46 -5.55 23.01
CA PRO A 145 -13.12 -5.33 24.29
C PRO A 145 -13.86 -6.58 24.75
N ALA A 146 -13.80 -6.88 26.04
CA ALA A 146 -14.55 -8.00 26.60
C ALA A 146 -16.05 -7.83 26.30
N GLY A 147 -16.69 -8.90 25.82
CA GLY A 147 -18.12 -8.92 25.46
C GLY A 147 -18.42 -8.55 24.00
N TRP A 148 -17.41 -8.21 23.19
CA TRP A 148 -17.59 -8.09 21.74
C TRP A 148 -17.44 -9.46 21.06
N SER A 149 -18.54 -9.98 20.51
CA SER A 149 -18.54 -11.11 19.57
C SER A 149 -18.93 -10.59 18.19
N PRO A 150 -18.08 -10.74 17.16
CA PRO A 150 -18.51 -10.48 15.80
C PRO A 150 -19.63 -11.46 15.46
N GLY A 151 -20.80 -10.93 15.07
CA GLY A 151 -22.00 -11.72 14.87
C GLY A 151 -21.80 -12.77 13.77
N HIS A 152 -21.94 -14.06 14.14
CA HIS A 152 -22.34 -15.08 13.18
C HIS A 152 -23.86 -14.92 12.97
N PRO A 153 -24.35 -14.54 11.78
CA PRO A 153 -25.76 -14.77 11.48
C PRO A 153 -26.01 -16.28 11.49
N SER A 154 -27.04 -16.67 12.25
CA SER A 154 -27.54 -18.05 12.34
C SER A 154 -28.22 -18.48 11.05
#